data_AF-A0A231HCM3-F1
#
_entry.id   AF-A0A231HCM3-F1
#
_cell.length_a   1.000
_cell.length_b   1.000
_cell.length_c   1.000
_cell.angle_alpha   90.00
_cell.angle_beta   90.00
_cell.angle_gamma   90.00
#
_symmetry.space_group_name_H-M   'P 1'
#
loop_
_entity.id
_entity.type
_entity.pdbx_description
1 polymer ?
#
loop_
_entity_poly.entity_id
_entity_poly.type
_entity_poly.pdbx_seq_one_letter_code
_entity_poly.pdbx_strand_id
1 'polypeptide(L)'
;MVGLFAGIGGLELGLSAHGWHTELLCEIDPGARAVLSARFPDVETHADVTRLRALPAGTELVAAGFPCQDLSQAGRTAGITGERSGLVDEVFRLVRRKRGPRWLLIENVPFMLQLGRGQAMRHITTALEELGYTWAYRVVDARAFGLPQRRQRVLMLASRSEDPRPVLFGTDAGPRTIGDPEVDPCGFYWTEGVRGLGWAVNAVPTLKGGSGLGIASPPAVRLPAGEIVTPGITDAERLQGFSHDWTAPALAAAGVRPGHRWKLVGNAVSVRMASWIGSRLAAPADGVAAEYAPLTAHRWPAAAWGHAGKAYRVPVSTWPVHEPYEDLRWFLDDARLLSARATAGFLRRAARGTLRFPPGFLTDMENHLIRMGGLPREGASVPYVSAAV
;
A
#
# COMPACT_ATOMS: atom_id res chain seq x y z
N MET A 1 3.78 2.16 -21.92
CA MET A 1 4.07 1.44 -20.66
C MET A 1 3.21 0.18 -20.57
N VAL A 2 3.62 -0.79 -19.75
CA VAL A 2 2.86 -2.02 -19.47
C VAL A 2 2.65 -2.16 -17.96
N GLY A 3 1.42 -2.50 -17.55
CA GLY A 3 1.07 -2.80 -16.16
C GLY A 3 0.92 -4.30 -15.92
N LEU A 4 1.75 -4.89 -15.06
CA LEU A 4 1.65 -6.28 -14.61
C LEU A 4 1.13 -6.33 -13.17
N PHE A 5 0.26 -7.27 -12.86
CA PHE A 5 -0.44 -7.30 -11.56
C PHE A 5 -1.14 -5.96 -11.30
N ALA A 6 -1.79 -5.44 -12.33
CA ALA A 6 -2.26 -4.05 -12.38
C ALA A 6 -3.30 -3.73 -11.30
N GLY A 7 -3.95 -4.76 -10.74
CA GLY A 7 -5.06 -4.58 -9.80
C GLY A 7 -6.13 -3.70 -10.43
N ILE A 8 -6.43 -2.58 -9.78
CA ILE A 8 -7.42 -1.61 -10.27
C ILE A 8 -6.79 -0.40 -10.98
N GLY A 9 -5.54 -0.49 -11.44
CA GLY A 9 -4.93 0.51 -12.33
C GLY A 9 -4.33 1.72 -11.62
N GLY A 10 -3.86 1.56 -10.38
CA GLY A 10 -3.36 2.68 -9.57
C GLY A 10 -2.04 3.26 -10.07
N LEU A 11 -1.12 2.39 -10.51
CA LEU A 11 0.15 2.82 -11.11
C LEU A 11 -0.10 3.52 -12.44
N GLU A 12 -0.95 2.94 -13.27
CA GLU A 12 -1.27 3.40 -14.61
C GLU A 12 -1.99 4.74 -14.59
N LEU A 13 -2.96 4.92 -13.69
CA LEU A 13 -3.67 6.19 -13.53
C LEU A 13 -2.74 7.31 -13.05
N GLY A 14 -1.83 7.02 -12.11
CA GLY A 14 -0.91 8.04 -11.61
C GLY A 14 0.15 8.43 -12.64
N LEU A 15 0.71 7.45 -13.36
CA LEU A 15 1.73 7.68 -14.38
C LEU A 15 1.16 8.39 -15.62
N SER A 16 -0.09 8.14 -15.99
CA SER A 16 -0.71 8.77 -17.16
C SER A 16 -0.89 10.28 -17.01
N ALA A 17 -1.03 10.78 -15.79
CA ALA A 17 -1.03 12.21 -15.49
C ALA A 17 0.28 12.92 -15.89
N HIS A 18 1.36 12.17 -16.14
CA HIS A 18 2.68 12.66 -16.54
C HIS A 18 3.12 12.13 -17.91
N GLY A 19 2.16 11.82 -18.79
CA GLY A 19 2.41 11.50 -20.20
C GLY A 19 2.75 10.04 -20.50
N TRP A 20 2.66 9.14 -19.53
CA TRP A 20 2.83 7.71 -19.77
C TRP A 20 1.54 7.08 -20.32
N HIS A 21 1.61 6.48 -21.50
CA HIS A 21 0.48 5.77 -22.10
C HIS A 21 0.55 4.26 -21.83
N THR A 22 -0.53 3.65 -21.36
CA THR A 22 -0.60 2.21 -21.10
C THR A 22 -1.00 1.46 -22.38
N GLU A 23 -0.20 0.49 -22.79
CA GLU A 23 -0.45 -0.33 -24.00
C GLU A 23 -0.98 -1.72 -23.66
N LEU A 24 -0.61 -2.25 -22.50
CA LEU A 24 -1.02 -3.59 -22.06
C LEU A 24 -1.17 -3.63 -20.53
N LEU A 25 -2.19 -4.36 -20.09
CA LEU A 25 -2.47 -4.66 -18.69
C LEU A 25 -2.50 -6.19 -18.50
N CYS A 26 -2.05 -6.66 -17.33
CA CYS A 26 -2.19 -8.06 -16.95
C CYS A 26 -2.65 -8.19 -15.49
N GLU A 27 -3.82 -8.81 -15.27
CA GLU A 27 -4.43 -8.94 -13.94
C GLU A 27 -5.29 -10.21 -13.83
N ILE A 28 -5.05 -11.02 -12.79
CA ILE A 28 -5.68 -12.33 -12.62
C ILE A 28 -7.06 -12.26 -11.98
N ASP A 29 -7.34 -11.23 -11.17
CA ASP A 29 -8.62 -11.07 -10.49
C ASP A 29 -9.71 -10.56 -11.46
N PRO A 30 -10.82 -11.29 -11.64
CA PRO A 30 -11.86 -10.92 -12.59
C PRO A 30 -12.57 -9.61 -12.24
N GLY A 31 -12.72 -9.29 -10.94
CA GLY A 31 -13.30 -8.02 -10.51
C GLY A 31 -12.38 -6.84 -10.84
N ALA A 32 -11.07 -7.03 -10.64
CA ALA A 32 -10.06 -6.07 -11.04
C ALA A 32 -10.04 -5.84 -12.56
N ARG A 33 -10.07 -6.91 -13.37
CA ARG A 33 -10.16 -6.80 -14.84
C ARG A 33 -11.41 -6.07 -15.32
N ALA A 34 -12.55 -6.26 -14.67
CA ALA A 34 -13.76 -5.50 -15.01
C ALA A 34 -13.61 -4.00 -14.72
N VAL A 35 -12.90 -3.64 -13.65
CA VAL A 35 -12.50 -2.23 -13.40
C VAL A 35 -11.56 -1.75 -14.50
N LEU A 36 -10.50 -2.48 -14.81
CA LEU A 36 -9.54 -2.09 -15.85
C LEU A 36 -10.22 -1.90 -17.21
N SER A 37 -11.09 -2.82 -17.62
CA SER A 37 -11.81 -2.73 -18.91
C SER A 37 -12.72 -1.49 -18.97
N ALA A 38 -13.29 -1.08 -17.85
CA ALA A 38 -14.14 0.11 -17.79
C ALA A 38 -13.35 1.43 -17.72
N ARG A 39 -12.16 1.41 -17.11
CA ARG A 39 -11.33 2.61 -16.86
C ARG A 39 -10.26 2.85 -17.92
N PHE A 40 -9.85 1.78 -18.62
CA PHE A 40 -8.87 1.78 -19.70
C PHE A 40 -9.42 0.98 -20.90
N PRO A 41 -10.54 1.44 -21.51
CA PRO A 41 -11.30 0.66 -22.50
C PRO A 41 -10.49 0.32 -23.77
N ASP A 42 -9.51 1.14 -24.12
CA ASP A 42 -8.69 0.97 -25.32
C ASP A 42 -7.40 0.16 -25.06
N VAL A 43 -7.23 -0.38 -23.85
CA VAL A 43 -6.00 -1.08 -23.44
C VAL A 43 -6.25 -2.58 -23.37
N GLU A 44 -5.42 -3.36 -24.09
CA GLU A 44 -5.48 -4.82 -24.05
C GLU A 44 -5.20 -5.33 -22.63
N THR A 45 -6.09 -6.19 -22.13
CA THR A 45 -5.99 -6.75 -20.77
C THR A 45 -5.90 -8.27 -20.80
N HIS A 46 -4.78 -8.81 -20.33
CA HIS A 46 -4.56 -10.24 -20.13
C HIS A 46 -4.87 -10.68 -18.71
N ALA A 47 -5.18 -11.97 -18.54
CA ALA A 47 -5.51 -12.53 -17.23
C ALA A 47 -4.29 -13.06 -16.46
N ASP A 48 -3.44 -13.84 -17.11
CA ASP A 48 -2.43 -14.66 -16.43
C ASP A 48 -1.03 -14.33 -16.95
N VAL A 49 -0.21 -13.73 -16.08
CA VAL A 49 1.15 -13.30 -16.41
C VAL A 49 2.04 -14.47 -16.83
N THR A 50 1.78 -15.67 -16.30
CA THR A 50 2.55 -16.89 -16.63
C THR A 50 2.31 -17.34 -18.07
N ARG A 51 1.19 -16.91 -18.67
CA ARG A 51 0.81 -17.21 -20.05
C ARG A 51 1.19 -16.08 -21.01
N LEU A 52 1.57 -14.92 -20.51
CA LEU A 52 1.99 -13.79 -21.32
C LEU A 52 3.36 -14.11 -21.95
N ARG A 53 3.41 -14.20 -23.28
CA ARG A 53 4.62 -14.65 -24.00
C ARG A 53 5.65 -13.55 -24.16
N ALA A 54 5.20 -12.33 -24.44
CA ALA A 54 6.05 -11.18 -24.68
C ALA A 54 5.31 -9.88 -24.35
N LEU A 55 6.07 -8.81 -24.18
CA LEU A 55 5.58 -7.44 -24.07
C LEU A 55 5.60 -6.74 -25.45
N PRO A 56 4.78 -5.70 -25.68
CA PRO A 56 4.85 -4.86 -26.86
C PRO A 56 6.28 -4.36 -27.11
N ALA A 57 6.71 -4.36 -28.38
CA ALA A 57 8.11 -4.15 -28.73
C ALA A 57 8.63 -2.78 -28.25
N GLY A 58 7.80 -1.74 -28.30
CA GLY A 58 8.08 -0.36 -27.89
C GLY A 58 7.95 -0.08 -26.38
N THR A 59 7.73 -1.10 -25.55
CA THR A 59 7.55 -0.90 -24.10
C THR A 59 8.77 -0.21 -23.48
N GLU A 60 8.60 1.05 -23.07
CA GLU A 60 9.64 1.82 -22.37
C GLU A 60 9.68 1.57 -20.85
N LEU A 61 8.50 1.38 -20.24
CA LEU A 61 8.34 1.21 -18.80
C LEU A 61 7.42 0.02 -18.53
N VAL A 62 7.85 -0.83 -17.61
CA VAL A 62 7.01 -1.87 -16.99
C VAL A 62 6.75 -1.48 -15.53
N ALA A 63 5.49 -1.53 -15.11
CA ALA A 63 5.06 -1.29 -13.74
C ALA A 63 4.50 -2.59 -13.15
N ALA A 64 4.87 -2.94 -11.92
CA ALA A 64 4.44 -4.19 -11.28
C ALA A 64 4.25 -4.08 -9.76
N GLY A 65 3.01 -4.33 -9.30
CA GLY A 65 2.65 -4.45 -7.87
C GLY A 65 2.40 -5.90 -7.47
N PHE A 66 3.41 -6.76 -7.55
CA PHE A 66 3.23 -8.21 -7.43
C PHE A 66 2.99 -8.70 -5.98
N PRO A 67 2.35 -9.87 -5.78
CA PRO A 67 2.09 -10.42 -4.45
C PRO A 67 3.38 -10.73 -3.66
N CYS A 68 3.53 -10.12 -2.48
CA CYS A 68 4.75 -10.27 -1.67
C CYS A 68 4.96 -11.66 -1.04
N GLN A 69 3.88 -12.46 -0.95
CA GLN A 69 3.90 -13.78 -0.32
C GLN A 69 4.71 -14.80 -1.15
N ASP A 70 4.76 -14.62 -2.47
CA ASP A 70 5.46 -15.53 -3.39
C ASP A 70 6.98 -15.40 -3.30
N LEU A 71 7.50 -14.26 -2.84
CA LEU A 71 8.94 -14.06 -2.60
C LEU A 71 9.49 -15.01 -1.53
N SER A 72 8.64 -15.45 -0.59
CA SER A 72 9.03 -16.42 0.44
C SER A 72 9.23 -17.84 -0.11
N GLN A 73 8.64 -18.13 -1.28
CA GLN A 73 8.79 -19.38 -2.00
C GLN A 73 10.04 -19.32 -2.90
N ALA A 74 10.26 -18.20 -3.59
CA ALA A 74 11.43 -17.96 -4.44
C ALA A 74 12.77 -18.05 -3.67
N GLY A 75 12.80 -17.70 -2.37
CA GLY A 75 14.01 -17.79 -1.55
C GLY A 75 14.35 -19.18 -0.97
N ARG A 76 13.47 -20.19 -1.13
CA ARG A 76 13.67 -21.56 -0.58
C ARG A 76 14.16 -22.57 -1.64
N THR A 77 14.33 -22.15 -2.87
CA THR A 77 14.65 -22.99 -4.04
C THR A 77 16.13 -23.33 -4.19
N ALA A 78 17.00 -22.95 -3.23
CA ALA A 78 18.45 -23.16 -3.31
C ALA A 78 18.92 -24.63 -3.18
N GLY A 79 18.05 -25.64 -3.27
CA GLY A 79 18.47 -27.03 -3.04
C GLY A 79 17.63 -28.15 -3.66
N ILE A 80 16.59 -27.87 -4.45
CA ILE A 80 15.80 -28.93 -5.09
C ILE A 80 15.56 -28.56 -6.55
N THR A 81 16.01 -29.43 -7.44
CA THR A 81 15.77 -29.49 -8.89
C THR A 81 14.27 -29.63 -9.20
N GLY A 82 13.50 -28.57 -8.95
CA GLY A 82 12.05 -28.53 -9.18
C GLY A 82 11.57 -27.10 -9.42
N GLU A 83 11.14 -26.84 -10.66
CA GLU A 83 10.62 -25.58 -11.17
C GLU A 83 9.38 -25.10 -10.41
N ARG A 84 9.54 -24.16 -9.47
CA ARG A 84 8.47 -23.22 -9.05
C ARG A 84 9.09 -21.86 -8.71
N SER A 85 9.25 -21.03 -9.73
CA SER A 85 9.68 -19.63 -9.66
C SER A 85 8.57 -18.74 -9.08
N GLY A 86 8.93 -17.68 -8.37
CA GLY A 86 7.95 -16.73 -7.81
C GLY A 86 7.33 -15.85 -8.90
N LEU A 87 6.17 -15.23 -8.65
CA LEU A 87 5.52 -14.34 -9.65
C LEU A 87 6.39 -13.14 -10.09
N VAL A 88 7.38 -12.73 -9.29
CA VAL A 88 8.36 -11.71 -9.69
C VAL A 88 9.27 -12.20 -10.83
N ASP A 89 9.53 -13.51 -10.91
CA ASP A 89 10.37 -14.08 -11.97
C ASP A 89 9.68 -14.03 -13.33
N GLU A 90 8.34 -14.01 -13.35
CA GLU A 90 7.57 -13.75 -14.57
C GLU A 90 7.79 -12.32 -15.08
N VAL A 91 7.93 -11.34 -14.18
CA VAL A 91 8.31 -9.97 -14.56
C VAL A 91 9.71 -10.00 -15.20
N PHE A 92 10.67 -10.64 -14.54
CA PHE A 92 12.05 -10.75 -15.06
C PHE A 92 12.09 -11.49 -16.40
N ARG A 93 11.34 -12.59 -16.55
CA ARG A 93 11.20 -13.33 -17.81
C ARG A 93 10.70 -12.42 -18.94
N LEU A 94 9.67 -11.62 -18.68
CA LEU A 94 9.03 -10.75 -19.67
C LEU A 94 9.93 -9.58 -20.10
N VAL A 95 10.74 -9.02 -19.18
CA VAL A 95 11.65 -7.91 -19.51
C VAL A 95 13.00 -8.37 -20.07
N ARG A 96 13.33 -9.67 -19.99
CA ARG A 96 14.61 -10.27 -20.41
C ARG A 96 14.77 -10.38 -21.93
N ARG A 97 14.97 -9.24 -22.59
CA ARG A 97 15.27 -9.18 -24.03
C ARG A 97 16.38 -8.17 -24.32
N LYS A 98 17.07 -8.33 -25.46
CA LYS A 98 18.23 -7.49 -25.87
C LYS A 98 17.91 -5.99 -25.80
N ARG A 99 16.74 -5.60 -26.33
CA ARG A 99 16.15 -4.26 -26.20
C ARG A 99 14.98 -4.30 -25.20
N GLY A 100 15.29 -4.60 -23.95
CA GLY A 100 14.32 -4.60 -22.85
C GLY A 100 13.85 -3.18 -22.51
N PRO A 101 12.78 -3.04 -21.71
CA PRO A 101 12.29 -1.75 -21.24
C PRO A 101 13.40 -0.89 -20.64
N ARG A 102 13.30 0.43 -20.83
CA ARG A 102 14.22 1.39 -20.22
C ARG A 102 14.05 1.38 -18.71
N TRP A 103 12.80 1.35 -18.23
CA TRP A 103 12.44 1.43 -16.82
C TRP A 103 11.65 0.20 -16.34
N LEU A 104 11.92 -0.19 -15.09
CA LEU A 104 11.09 -1.11 -14.32
C LEU A 104 10.72 -0.45 -13.00
N LEU A 105 9.41 -0.31 -12.73
CA LEU A 105 8.85 0.19 -11.48
C LEU A 105 8.19 -0.98 -10.73
N ILE A 106 8.72 -1.30 -9.56
CA ILE A 106 8.18 -2.32 -8.66
C ILE A 106 7.62 -1.64 -7.40
N GLU A 107 6.40 -2.00 -7.04
CA GLU A 107 5.81 -1.65 -5.75
C GLU A 107 5.70 -2.89 -4.85
N ASN A 108 5.99 -2.72 -3.56
CA ASN A 108 5.70 -3.75 -2.58
C ASN A 108 5.51 -3.20 -1.15
N VAL A 109 5.14 -4.07 -0.21
CA VAL A 109 5.07 -3.73 1.22
C VAL A 109 6.48 -3.68 1.84
N PRO A 110 6.72 -2.84 2.88
CA PRO A 110 8.02 -2.75 3.56
C PRO A 110 8.55 -4.07 4.13
N PHE A 111 7.65 -5.01 4.43
CA PHE A 111 8.04 -6.34 4.92
C PHE A 111 8.92 -7.12 3.92
N MET A 112 8.85 -6.80 2.62
CA MET A 112 9.74 -7.35 1.58
C MET A 112 11.23 -7.20 1.94
N LEU A 113 11.60 -6.09 2.60
CA LEU A 113 12.98 -5.79 2.98
C LEU A 113 13.57 -6.77 4.01
N GLN A 114 12.70 -7.46 4.76
CA GLN A 114 13.07 -8.37 5.84
C GLN A 114 12.77 -9.84 5.51
N LEU A 115 11.99 -10.09 4.45
CA LEU A 115 11.52 -11.41 4.09
C LEU A 115 12.68 -12.38 3.83
N GLY A 116 12.61 -13.56 4.45
CA GLY A 116 13.67 -14.56 4.37
C GLY A 116 15.02 -14.05 4.89
N ARG A 117 15.06 -13.11 5.86
CA ARG A 117 16.30 -12.44 6.30
C ARG A 117 17.00 -11.70 5.14
N GLY A 118 16.19 -11.01 4.33
CA GLY A 118 16.64 -10.19 3.20
C GLY A 118 16.95 -10.98 1.92
N GLN A 119 16.62 -12.27 1.85
CA GLN A 119 16.81 -13.07 0.62
C GLN A 119 15.93 -12.57 -0.53
N ALA A 120 14.70 -12.14 -0.25
CA ALA A 120 13.81 -11.61 -1.28
C ALA A 120 14.41 -10.40 -2.00
N MET A 121 14.98 -9.46 -1.25
CA MET A 121 15.66 -8.31 -1.83
C MET A 121 16.92 -8.70 -2.60
N ARG A 122 17.74 -9.63 -2.07
CA ARG A 122 18.92 -10.14 -2.80
C ARG A 122 18.53 -10.73 -4.15
N HIS A 123 17.51 -11.58 -4.17
CA HIS A 123 16.96 -12.17 -5.39
C HIS A 123 16.55 -11.10 -6.42
N ILE A 124 15.77 -10.11 -5.99
CA ILE A 124 15.31 -9.02 -6.86
C ILE A 124 16.49 -8.20 -7.38
N THR A 125 17.40 -7.77 -6.51
CA THR A 125 18.52 -6.89 -6.91
C THR A 125 19.53 -7.61 -7.79
N THR A 126 19.81 -8.89 -7.52
CA THR A 126 20.67 -9.71 -8.37
C THR A 126 20.05 -9.91 -9.75
N ALA A 127 18.78 -10.27 -9.84
CA ALA A 127 18.09 -10.42 -11.12
C ALA A 127 18.08 -9.10 -11.92
N LEU A 128 17.84 -7.95 -11.25
CA LEU A 128 17.92 -6.63 -11.89
C LEU A 128 19.31 -6.36 -12.47
N GLU A 129 20.37 -6.60 -11.71
CA GLU A 129 21.75 -6.39 -12.16
C GLU A 129 22.13 -7.34 -13.31
N GLU A 130 21.72 -8.61 -13.27
CA GLU A 130 21.92 -9.58 -14.36
C GLU A 130 21.20 -9.16 -15.66
N LEU A 131 20.07 -8.46 -15.53
CA LEU A 131 19.33 -7.89 -16.66
C LEU A 131 19.92 -6.53 -17.13
N GLY A 132 20.97 -6.06 -16.48
CA GLY A 132 21.69 -4.83 -16.79
C GLY A 132 21.02 -3.57 -16.25
N TYR A 133 20.21 -3.68 -15.19
CA TYR A 133 19.60 -2.52 -14.56
C TYR A 133 20.45 -2.01 -13.39
N THR A 134 20.57 -0.69 -13.31
CA THR A 134 20.83 0.04 -12.05
C THR A 134 19.52 0.16 -11.31
N TRP A 135 19.51 -0.08 -9.99
CA TRP A 135 18.29 -0.04 -9.19
C TRP A 135 18.41 0.92 -8.02
N ALA A 136 17.30 1.55 -7.65
CA ALA A 136 17.14 2.30 -6.41
C ALA A 136 15.76 2.00 -5.83
N TYR A 137 15.61 2.06 -4.51
CA TYR A 137 14.32 2.00 -3.87
C TYR A 137 14.22 2.94 -2.69
N ARG A 138 12.98 3.30 -2.37
CA ARG A 138 12.62 4.10 -1.19
C ARG A 138 11.30 3.60 -0.59
N VAL A 139 11.26 3.46 0.73
CA VAL A 139 10.00 3.35 1.46
C VAL A 139 9.36 4.74 1.54
N VAL A 140 8.12 4.88 1.09
CA VAL A 140 7.33 6.12 1.16
C VAL A 140 6.03 5.90 1.93
N ASP A 141 5.53 6.93 2.62
CA ASP A 141 4.24 6.91 3.32
C ASP A 141 3.18 7.68 2.52
N ALA A 142 1.96 7.13 2.37
CA ALA A 142 0.87 7.79 1.64
C ALA A 142 0.54 9.18 2.19
N ARG A 143 0.78 9.41 3.48
CA ARG A 143 0.57 10.70 4.13
C ARG A 143 1.50 11.81 3.60
N ALA A 144 2.66 11.45 3.04
CA ALA A 144 3.55 12.40 2.36
C ALA A 144 2.87 13.03 1.13
N PHE A 145 1.93 12.30 0.53
CA PHE A 145 1.15 12.72 -0.64
C PHE A 145 -0.25 13.22 -0.26
N GLY A 146 -0.43 13.65 0.99
CA GLY A 146 -1.64 14.30 1.47
C GLY A 146 -2.79 13.36 1.84
N LEU A 147 -2.65 12.05 1.68
CA LEU A 147 -3.74 11.10 1.96
C LEU A 147 -3.82 10.77 3.47
N PRO A 148 -5.03 10.76 4.08
CA PRO A 148 -5.21 10.39 5.48
C PRO A 148 -5.19 8.87 5.69
N GLN A 149 -4.16 8.20 5.17
CA GLN A 149 -3.91 6.77 5.33
C GLN A 149 -2.46 6.53 5.73
N ARG A 150 -2.21 5.93 6.89
CA ARG A 150 -0.86 5.44 7.23
C ARG A 150 -0.57 4.17 6.43
N ARG A 151 -0.01 4.34 5.23
CA ARG A 151 0.34 3.28 4.29
C ARG A 151 1.75 3.48 3.77
N GLN A 152 2.67 2.64 4.25
CA GLN A 152 4.05 2.63 3.75
C GLN A 152 4.22 1.60 2.63
N ARG A 153 4.98 1.96 1.60
CA ARG A 153 5.30 1.11 0.45
C ARG A 153 6.74 1.29 0.00
N VAL A 154 7.36 0.20 -0.43
CA VAL A 154 8.64 0.21 -1.14
C VAL A 154 8.32 0.53 -2.60
N LEU A 155 8.83 1.66 -3.08
CA LEU A 155 8.88 1.96 -4.51
C LEU A 155 10.31 1.71 -4.97
N MET A 156 10.48 0.73 -5.84
CA MET A 156 11.75 0.37 -6.46
C MET A 156 11.71 0.74 -7.93
N LEU A 157 12.66 1.56 -8.36
CA LEU A 157 12.83 1.98 -9.74
C LEU A 157 14.18 1.49 -10.24
N ALA A 158 14.17 0.86 -11.41
CA ALA A 158 15.36 0.36 -12.03
C ALA A 158 15.43 0.84 -13.49
N SER A 159 16.64 1.17 -13.96
CA SER A 159 16.88 1.56 -15.36
C SER A 159 18.10 0.89 -15.97
N ARG A 160 18.03 0.61 -17.28
CA ARG A 160 19.16 0.07 -18.06
C ARG A 160 20.11 1.15 -18.57
N SER A 161 19.66 2.42 -18.61
CA SER A 161 20.40 3.52 -19.25
C SER A 161 20.45 4.81 -18.43
N GLU A 162 19.61 4.93 -17.41
CA GLU A 162 19.45 6.15 -16.62
C GLU A 162 19.85 5.88 -15.16
N ASP A 163 20.09 6.96 -14.42
CA ASP A 163 20.25 6.89 -12.97
C ASP A 163 18.88 6.99 -12.28
N PRO A 164 18.41 5.97 -11.54
CA PRO A 164 17.14 6.04 -10.83
C PRO A 164 17.19 6.90 -9.56
N ARG A 165 18.38 7.28 -9.07
CA ARG A 165 18.54 8.00 -7.80
C ARG A 165 17.90 9.40 -7.82
N PRO A 166 18.10 10.26 -8.84
CA PRO A 166 17.46 11.56 -8.88
C PRO A 166 15.93 11.50 -8.84
N VAL A 167 15.33 10.44 -9.35
CA VAL A 167 13.88 10.23 -9.28
C VAL A 167 13.43 10.02 -7.83
N LEU A 168 14.06 9.10 -7.11
CA LEU A 168 13.61 8.67 -5.78
C LEU A 168 14.18 9.47 -4.59
N PHE A 169 15.38 10.03 -4.74
CA PHE A 169 16.15 10.65 -3.65
C PHE A 169 16.40 12.14 -3.84
N GLY A 170 15.97 12.73 -4.96
CA GLY A 170 16.17 14.15 -5.23
C GLY A 170 15.34 15.10 -4.34
N THR A 171 14.41 14.58 -3.54
CA THR A 171 13.62 15.35 -2.58
C THR A 171 13.49 14.57 -1.26
N ASP A 172 13.61 15.25 -0.13
CA ASP A 172 13.33 14.68 1.19
C ASP A 172 12.83 15.76 2.15
N ALA A 173 11.51 15.94 2.21
CA ALA A 173 10.88 16.92 3.10
C ALA A 173 10.98 16.53 4.59
N GLY A 174 11.36 15.29 4.87
CA GLY A 174 11.54 14.79 6.23
C GLY A 174 10.23 14.41 6.93
N PRO A 175 10.29 13.68 8.05
CA PRO A 175 9.09 13.27 8.78
C PRO A 175 8.25 14.47 9.23
N ARG A 176 6.92 14.33 9.11
CA ARG A 176 5.95 15.33 9.56
C ARG A 176 5.07 14.75 10.66
N THR A 177 4.89 15.50 11.75
CA THR A 177 3.86 15.18 12.76
C THR A 177 2.49 15.47 12.15
N ILE A 178 1.59 14.49 12.24
CA ILE A 178 0.24 14.55 11.69
C ILE A 178 -0.76 14.44 12.83
N GLY A 179 -1.45 15.56 13.07
CA GLY A 179 -2.52 15.69 14.06
C GLY A 179 -2.10 15.50 15.52
N ASP A 180 -3.11 15.60 16.38
CA ASP A 180 -3.06 15.37 17.82
C ASP A 180 -4.12 14.32 18.19
N PRO A 181 -3.76 13.17 18.79
CA PRO A 181 -4.70 12.11 19.12
C PRO A 181 -5.86 12.53 20.04
N GLU A 182 -5.70 13.60 20.82
CA GLU A 182 -6.74 14.07 21.73
C GLU A 182 -7.89 14.75 20.96
N VAL A 183 -7.56 15.55 19.94
CA VAL A 183 -8.53 16.41 19.24
C VAL A 183 -8.82 16.00 17.79
N ASP A 184 -7.99 15.13 17.20
CA ASP A 184 -8.15 14.66 15.83
C ASP A 184 -8.68 13.21 15.77
N PRO A 185 -9.34 12.82 14.65
CA PRO A 185 -9.81 11.47 14.47
C PRO A 185 -8.66 10.46 14.49
N CYS A 186 -8.90 9.30 15.08
CA CYS A 186 -7.90 8.26 15.19
C CYS A 186 -8.37 6.95 14.59
N GLY A 187 -7.73 6.51 13.52
CA GLY A 187 -7.99 5.24 12.87
C GLY A 187 -7.37 4.05 13.60
N PHE A 188 -8.06 2.91 13.60
CA PHE A 188 -7.60 1.66 14.19
C PHE A 188 -8.28 0.43 13.55
N TYR A 189 -7.82 -0.78 13.87
CA TYR A 189 -8.47 -2.02 13.44
C TYR A 189 -9.30 -2.63 14.56
N TRP A 190 -10.62 -2.50 14.46
CA TRP A 190 -11.57 -3.07 15.43
C TRP A 190 -11.56 -4.62 15.45
N THR A 191 -11.04 -5.28 14.42
CA THR A 191 -10.84 -6.74 14.38
C THR A 191 -9.60 -7.21 15.15
N GLU A 192 -8.69 -6.29 15.48
CA GLU A 192 -7.48 -6.57 16.29
C GLU A 192 -7.79 -6.32 17.79
N GLY A 193 -6.77 -5.96 18.59
CA GLY A 193 -6.93 -5.64 20.01
C GLY A 193 -6.16 -6.54 20.97
N VAL A 194 -5.43 -7.55 20.48
CA VAL A 194 -4.59 -8.43 21.32
C VAL A 194 -3.11 -8.08 21.23
N ARG A 195 -2.58 -7.94 19.99
CA ARG A 195 -1.14 -7.70 19.73
C ARG A 195 -0.85 -6.37 19.03
N GLY A 196 -1.88 -5.67 18.57
CA GLY A 196 -1.76 -4.38 17.91
C GLY A 196 -3.11 -3.70 17.74
N LEU A 197 -3.10 -2.38 17.63
CA LEU A 197 -4.28 -1.55 17.41
C LEU A 197 -4.35 -1.02 15.96
N GLY A 198 -3.20 -0.88 15.31
CA GLY A 198 -3.11 -0.15 14.05
C GLY A 198 -3.36 1.36 14.21
N TRP A 199 -3.19 1.91 15.42
CA TRP A 199 -3.49 3.30 15.76
C TRP A 199 -2.85 4.32 14.82
N ALA A 200 -3.63 5.18 14.18
CA ALA A 200 -3.16 6.24 13.30
C ALA A 200 -3.89 7.55 13.61
N VAL A 201 -3.14 8.61 13.89
CA VAL A 201 -3.69 9.94 14.21
C VAL A 201 -3.95 10.72 12.92
N ASN A 202 -5.12 11.36 12.85
CA ASN A 202 -5.68 12.03 11.68
C ASN A 202 -5.60 11.19 10.39
N ALA A 203 -5.64 9.86 10.52
CA ALA A 203 -5.49 8.93 9.42
C ALA A 203 -6.11 7.57 9.76
N VAL A 204 -6.49 6.81 8.74
CA VAL A 204 -6.80 5.38 8.90
C VAL A 204 -5.51 4.54 8.79
N PRO A 205 -5.42 3.36 9.42
CA PRO A 205 -4.33 2.43 9.12
C PRO A 205 -4.39 1.94 7.67
N THR A 206 -3.27 1.38 7.19
CA THR A 206 -3.18 0.72 5.88
C THR A 206 -4.39 -0.17 5.63
N LEU A 207 -5.14 0.07 4.57
CA LEU A 207 -6.29 -0.75 4.19
C LEU A 207 -5.86 -2.19 3.88
N LYS A 208 -6.59 -3.16 4.46
CA LYS A 208 -6.41 -4.59 4.23
C LYS A 208 -7.39 -5.07 3.16
N GLY A 209 -6.96 -5.98 2.30
CA GLY A 209 -7.83 -6.60 1.28
C GLY A 209 -8.90 -7.57 1.82
N GLY A 210 -9.11 -7.64 3.13
CA GLY A 210 -10.03 -8.56 3.80
C GLY A 210 -9.34 -9.71 4.53
N SER A 211 -10.13 -10.56 5.19
CA SER A 211 -9.64 -11.78 5.84
C SER A 211 -9.29 -12.86 4.82
N GLY A 212 -8.59 -13.92 5.23
CA GLY A 212 -8.34 -15.10 4.37
C GLY A 212 -9.63 -15.78 3.84
N LEU A 213 -10.78 -15.48 4.45
CA LEU A 213 -12.12 -15.92 4.02
C LEU A 213 -12.81 -14.93 3.06
N GLY A 214 -12.12 -13.87 2.63
CA GLY A 214 -12.64 -12.86 1.71
C GLY A 214 -13.67 -11.91 2.32
N ILE A 215 -13.71 -11.79 3.65
CA ILE A 215 -14.63 -10.88 4.36
C ILE A 215 -13.97 -9.51 4.45
N ALA A 216 -14.69 -8.47 4.01
CA ALA A 216 -14.26 -7.09 4.15
C ALA A 216 -14.10 -6.72 5.63
N SER A 217 -12.96 -6.13 5.97
CA SER A 217 -12.64 -5.67 7.32
C SER A 217 -12.15 -4.23 7.24
N PRO A 218 -13.05 -3.24 7.03
CA PRO A 218 -12.66 -1.84 7.05
C PRO A 218 -12.04 -1.48 8.41
N PRO A 219 -11.09 -0.54 8.46
CA PRO A 219 -10.69 0.03 9.74
C PRO A 219 -11.87 0.74 10.41
N ALA A 220 -11.73 1.02 11.69
CA ALA A 220 -12.61 1.95 12.40
C ALA A 220 -11.87 3.27 12.64
N VAL A 221 -12.61 4.33 12.92
CA VAL A 221 -12.13 5.67 13.25
C VAL A 221 -12.87 6.12 14.49
N ARG A 222 -12.12 6.47 15.54
CA ARG A 222 -12.62 7.26 16.65
C ARG A 222 -12.69 8.71 16.21
N LEU A 223 -13.86 9.32 16.25
CA LEU A 223 -14.05 10.75 16.04
C LEU A 223 -13.78 11.52 17.34
N PRO A 224 -13.49 12.83 17.29
CA PRO A 224 -13.18 13.62 18.48
C PRO A 224 -14.30 13.64 19.54
N ALA A 225 -15.57 13.50 19.14
CA ALA A 225 -16.72 13.40 20.05
C ALA A 225 -16.97 11.97 20.59
N GLY A 226 -16.03 11.04 20.35
CA GLY A 226 -16.03 9.68 20.87
C GLY A 226 -16.89 8.69 20.08
N GLU A 227 -17.57 9.11 19.01
CA GLU A 227 -18.21 8.18 18.08
C GLU A 227 -17.17 7.31 17.39
N ILE A 228 -17.54 6.05 17.16
CA ILE A 228 -16.72 5.12 16.39
C ILE A 228 -17.42 4.83 15.07
N VAL A 229 -16.76 5.19 13.98
CA VAL A 229 -17.27 4.98 12.61
C VAL A 229 -16.37 4.05 11.82
N THR A 230 -16.87 3.50 10.73
CA THR A 230 -16.10 2.80 9.70
C THR A 230 -16.26 3.51 8.37
N PRO A 231 -15.18 3.77 7.61
CA PRO A 231 -15.27 4.38 6.29
C PRO A 231 -16.06 3.49 5.33
N GLY A 232 -16.75 4.14 4.39
CA GLY A 232 -17.42 3.49 3.27
C GLY A 232 -16.44 2.95 2.23
N ILE A 233 -16.96 2.27 1.20
CA ILE A 233 -16.10 1.75 0.12
C ILE A 233 -15.56 2.87 -0.77
N THR A 234 -16.32 3.94 -0.98
CA THR A 234 -15.90 5.11 -1.75
C THR A 234 -14.82 5.92 -1.00
N ASP A 235 -14.96 6.06 0.33
CA ASP A 235 -13.89 6.61 1.17
C ASP A 235 -12.59 5.80 1.02
N ALA A 236 -12.71 4.47 0.98
CA ALA A 236 -11.56 3.58 0.81
C ALA A 236 -10.87 3.73 -0.56
N GLU A 237 -11.64 3.94 -1.64
CA GLU A 237 -11.10 4.24 -2.97
C GLU A 237 -10.32 5.56 -2.95
N ARG A 238 -10.90 6.61 -2.35
CA ARG A 238 -10.24 7.91 -2.21
C ARG A 238 -9.00 7.85 -1.34
N LEU A 239 -9.00 7.04 -0.28
CA LEU A 239 -7.82 6.81 0.56
C LEU A 239 -6.63 6.23 -0.21
N GLN A 240 -6.86 5.65 -1.39
CA GLN A 240 -5.83 5.21 -2.33
C GLN A 240 -5.54 6.23 -3.46
N GLY A 241 -6.30 7.32 -3.51
CA GLY A 241 -6.18 8.39 -4.51
C GLY A 241 -7.06 8.21 -5.75
N PHE A 242 -8.04 7.30 -5.71
CA PHE A 242 -9.02 7.16 -6.80
C PHE A 242 -10.23 8.08 -6.61
N SER A 243 -10.98 8.31 -7.69
CA SER A 243 -12.29 8.95 -7.62
C SER A 243 -13.36 8.02 -7.01
N HIS A 244 -14.50 8.60 -6.64
CA HIS A 244 -15.65 7.83 -6.17
C HIS A 244 -16.08 6.78 -7.21
N ASP A 245 -16.45 5.60 -6.71
CA ASP A 245 -16.95 4.47 -7.48
C ASP A 245 -15.98 3.94 -8.54
N TRP A 246 -14.68 4.20 -8.35
CA TRP A 246 -13.64 3.66 -9.22
C TRP A 246 -13.78 2.15 -9.42
N THR A 247 -14.06 1.40 -8.35
CA THR A 247 -14.20 -0.06 -8.35
C THR A 247 -15.63 -0.57 -8.55
N ALA A 248 -16.62 0.30 -8.75
CA ALA A 248 -18.01 -0.12 -9.04
C ALA A 248 -18.14 -1.10 -10.23
N PRO A 249 -17.38 -0.96 -11.34
CA PRO A 249 -17.44 -1.91 -12.45
C PRO A 249 -17.06 -3.35 -12.08
N ALA A 250 -16.37 -3.58 -10.94
CA ALA A 250 -16.05 -4.93 -10.47
C ALA A 250 -17.30 -5.81 -10.29
N LEU A 251 -18.46 -5.21 -10.00
CA LEU A 251 -19.72 -5.92 -9.76
C LEU A 251 -20.36 -6.45 -11.05
N ALA A 252 -19.90 -6.01 -12.22
CA ALA A 252 -20.32 -6.59 -13.50
C ALA A 252 -19.65 -7.96 -13.77
N ALA A 253 -18.55 -8.28 -13.07
CA ALA A 253 -17.89 -9.56 -13.23
C ALA A 253 -18.65 -10.70 -12.52
N ALA A 254 -18.83 -11.81 -13.23
CA ALA A 254 -19.53 -12.99 -12.71
C ALA A 254 -18.89 -13.49 -11.39
N GLY A 255 -19.72 -13.72 -10.38
CA GLY A 255 -19.30 -14.24 -9.07
C GLY A 255 -18.67 -13.20 -8.14
N VAL A 256 -18.52 -11.94 -8.56
CA VAL A 256 -17.97 -10.88 -7.72
C VAL A 256 -19.07 -10.27 -6.84
N ARG A 257 -18.90 -10.40 -5.51
CA ARG A 257 -19.82 -9.82 -4.51
C ARG A 257 -19.40 -8.40 -4.12
N PRO A 258 -20.30 -7.54 -3.62
CA PRO A 258 -19.99 -6.17 -3.19
C PRO A 258 -18.76 -6.04 -2.28
N GLY A 259 -18.62 -6.94 -1.30
CA GLY A 259 -17.47 -6.95 -0.38
C GLY A 259 -16.11 -7.16 -1.03
N HIS A 260 -16.05 -7.73 -2.25
CA HIS A 260 -14.81 -7.95 -2.99
C HIS A 260 -14.10 -6.65 -3.35
N ARG A 261 -14.84 -5.53 -3.50
CA ARG A 261 -14.25 -4.21 -3.75
C ARG A 261 -13.22 -3.83 -2.68
N TRP A 262 -13.40 -4.24 -1.43
CA TRP A 262 -12.41 -4.03 -0.37
C TRP A 262 -11.09 -4.76 -0.61
N LYS A 263 -11.13 -5.96 -1.20
CA LYS A 263 -9.93 -6.68 -1.63
C LYS A 263 -9.17 -5.89 -2.69
N LEU A 264 -9.90 -5.41 -3.69
CA LEU A 264 -9.35 -4.63 -4.78
C LEU A 264 -8.67 -3.35 -4.27
N VAL A 265 -9.37 -2.57 -3.46
CA VAL A 265 -8.87 -1.32 -2.87
C VAL A 265 -7.70 -1.58 -1.93
N GLY A 266 -7.76 -2.58 -1.04
CA GLY A 266 -6.68 -2.87 -0.10
C GLY A 266 -5.35 -3.23 -0.79
N ASN A 267 -5.44 -3.95 -1.91
CA ASN A 267 -4.30 -4.36 -2.72
C ASN A 267 -3.82 -3.29 -3.71
N ALA A 268 -4.62 -2.26 -3.98
CA ALA A 268 -4.27 -1.23 -4.94
C ALA A 268 -3.01 -0.46 -4.54
N VAL A 269 -2.22 -0.08 -5.54
CA VAL A 269 -1.15 0.92 -5.38
C VAL A 269 -1.77 2.31 -5.37
N SER A 270 -1.21 3.22 -4.57
CA SER A 270 -1.74 4.58 -4.48
C SER A 270 -1.47 5.38 -5.74
N VAL A 271 -2.51 6.03 -6.26
CA VAL A 271 -2.45 6.90 -7.45
C VAL A 271 -1.50 8.07 -7.22
N ARG A 272 -1.49 8.66 -6.02
CA ARG A 272 -0.64 9.82 -5.71
C ARG A 272 0.84 9.45 -5.59
N MET A 273 1.15 8.25 -5.08
CA MET A 273 2.53 7.72 -5.12
C MET A 273 3.00 7.51 -6.56
N ALA A 274 2.14 6.93 -7.40
CA ALA A 274 2.45 6.70 -8.82
C ALA A 274 2.60 8.02 -9.60
N SER A 275 1.74 8.99 -9.33
CA SER A 275 1.82 10.35 -9.89
C SER A 275 3.12 11.05 -9.48
N TRP A 276 3.55 10.93 -8.21
CA TRP A 276 4.86 11.44 -7.80
C TRP A 276 6.01 10.78 -8.58
N ILE A 277 5.99 9.46 -8.77
CA ILE A 277 7.02 8.82 -9.62
C ILE A 277 6.96 9.35 -11.05
N GLY A 278 5.77 9.51 -11.63
CA GLY A 278 5.59 10.07 -12.97
C GLY A 278 6.20 11.46 -13.13
N SER A 279 5.92 12.36 -12.18
CA SER A 279 6.46 13.73 -12.21
C SER A 279 7.99 13.74 -12.08
N ARG A 280 8.54 12.87 -11.23
CA ARG A 280 9.99 12.73 -11.02
C ARG A 280 10.71 12.04 -12.18
N LEU A 281 10.02 11.21 -12.97
CA LEU A 281 10.53 10.66 -14.23
C LEU A 281 10.55 11.72 -15.33
N ALA A 282 9.55 12.61 -15.38
CA ALA A 282 9.48 13.70 -16.34
C ALA A 282 10.49 14.81 -16.04
N ALA A 283 10.71 15.11 -14.76
CA ALA A 283 11.68 16.09 -14.28
C ALA A 283 12.48 15.53 -13.08
N PRO A 284 13.52 14.71 -13.33
CA PRO A 284 14.42 14.25 -12.29
C PRO A 284 15.13 15.42 -11.60
N ALA A 285 15.64 15.23 -10.37
CA ALA A 285 16.45 16.28 -9.74
C ALA A 285 17.76 16.49 -10.50
N ASP A 286 18.28 17.72 -10.45
CA ASP A 286 19.56 18.08 -11.05
C ASP A 286 20.76 17.34 -10.44
N GLY A 287 20.59 16.73 -9.26
CA GLY A 287 21.60 15.87 -8.65
C GLY A 287 21.13 15.15 -7.39
N VAL A 288 21.91 14.15 -6.99
CA VAL A 288 21.83 13.44 -5.70
C VAL A 288 23.23 13.36 -5.10
N ALA A 289 23.35 13.00 -3.82
CA ALA A 289 24.65 12.84 -3.20
C ALA A 289 25.54 11.87 -4.00
N ALA A 290 26.78 12.27 -4.25
CA ALA A 290 27.75 11.50 -5.01
C ALA A 290 28.19 10.24 -4.25
N GLU A 291 28.25 10.31 -2.91
CA GLU A 291 28.72 9.25 -2.04
C GLU A 291 27.66 8.85 -1.02
N TYR A 292 27.51 7.53 -0.85
CA TYR A 292 26.62 6.91 0.12
C TYR A 292 27.37 5.81 0.87
N ALA A 293 26.94 5.50 2.09
CA ALA A 293 27.55 4.44 2.88
C ALA A 293 27.31 3.06 2.23
N PRO A 294 28.34 2.21 2.06
CA PRO A 294 28.16 0.87 1.51
C PRO A 294 27.16 0.04 2.33
N LEU A 295 26.34 -0.76 1.63
CA LEU A 295 25.42 -1.70 2.25
C LEU A 295 26.17 -2.99 2.59
N THR A 296 26.65 -3.10 3.83
CA THR A 296 27.52 -4.20 4.30
C THR A 296 26.80 -5.32 5.03
N ALA A 297 25.46 -5.28 5.15
CA ALA A 297 24.71 -6.11 6.09
C ALA A 297 23.55 -6.91 5.48
N HIS A 298 23.12 -7.96 6.19
CA HIS A 298 21.91 -8.75 5.89
C HIS A 298 20.57 -7.99 6.11
N ARG A 299 20.61 -6.72 6.55
CA ARG A 299 19.43 -5.89 6.82
C ARG A 299 19.33 -4.76 5.81
N TRP A 300 18.30 -4.82 4.98
CA TRP A 300 17.98 -3.80 3.99
C TRP A 300 17.41 -2.53 4.66
N PRO A 301 17.93 -1.34 4.34
CA PRO A 301 17.43 -0.06 4.86
C PRO A 301 16.08 0.33 4.27
N ALA A 302 15.51 1.45 4.72
CA ALA A 302 14.32 2.03 4.11
C ALA A 302 14.59 2.63 2.71
N ALA A 303 15.85 2.94 2.39
CA ALA A 303 16.25 3.38 1.06
C ALA A 303 17.67 2.91 0.74
N ALA A 304 17.87 2.41 -0.47
CA ALA A 304 19.17 2.03 -1.00
C ALA A 304 19.16 2.07 -2.52
N TRP A 305 20.35 2.05 -3.11
CA TRP A 305 20.55 1.82 -4.52
C TRP A 305 21.72 0.89 -4.75
N GLY A 306 21.82 0.33 -5.95
CA GLY A 306 22.94 -0.49 -6.34
C GLY A 306 23.13 -0.60 -7.84
N HIS A 307 24.36 -0.95 -8.19
CA HIS A 307 24.84 -1.12 -9.55
C HIS A 307 26.10 -1.98 -9.52
N ALA A 308 26.24 -2.88 -10.48
CA ALA A 308 27.45 -3.68 -10.71
C ALA A 308 27.98 -4.38 -9.44
N GLY A 309 27.10 -5.07 -8.71
CA GLY A 309 27.45 -5.83 -7.50
C GLY A 309 27.72 -4.97 -6.27
N LYS A 310 27.59 -3.63 -6.36
CA LYS A 310 27.76 -2.71 -5.23
C LYS A 310 26.41 -2.11 -4.86
N ALA A 311 26.12 -2.08 -3.56
CA ALA A 311 24.92 -1.48 -3.03
C ALA A 311 25.25 -0.49 -1.92
N TYR A 312 24.43 0.54 -1.78
CA TYR A 312 24.66 1.66 -0.86
C TYR A 312 23.37 2.06 -0.15
N ARG A 313 23.48 2.35 1.15
CA ARG A 313 22.39 2.89 1.98
C ARG A 313 22.22 4.37 1.70
N VAL A 314 20.96 4.79 1.57
CA VAL A 314 20.59 6.20 1.37
C VAL A 314 19.84 6.71 2.60
N PRO A 315 20.33 7.77 3.28
CA PRO A 315 19.73 8.29 4.51
C PRO A 315 18.57 9.27 4.21
N VAL A 316 17.54 8.81 3.50
CA VAL A 316 16.32 9.59 3.26
C VAL A 316 15.15 9.10 4.10
N SER A 317 14.24 10.00 4.44
CA SER A 317 13.03 9.67 5.20
C SER A 317 11.98 8.94 4.34
N THR A 318 10.86 8.55 4.94
CA THR A 318 9.69 8.05 4.20
C THR A 318 8.80 9.14 3.61
N TRP A 319 9.22 10.41 3.71
CA TRP A 319 8.48 11.61 3.34
C TRP A 319 9.25 12.39 2.27
N PRO A 320 9.19 11.94 1.00
CA PRO A 320 9.87 12.65 -0.09
C PRO A 320 9.39 14.10 -0.24
N VAL A 321 8.09 14.30 -0.04
CA VAL A 321 7.38 15.57 -0.23
C VAL A 321 6.39 15.79 0.91
N HIS A 322 5.90 17.02 1.03
CA HIS A 322 4.77 17.38 1.90
C HIS A 322 3.66 17.96 1.03
N GLU A 323 2.90 17.10 0.36
CA GLU A 323 1.69 17.56 -0.33
C GLU A 323 0.66 18.09 0.69
N PRO A 324 -0.25 19.00 0.26
CA PRO A 324 -1.36 19.44 1.09
C PRO A 324 -2.11 18.25 1.70
N TYR A 325 -2.23 18.24 3.03
CA TYR A 325 -2.79 17.13 3.77
C TYR A 325 -4.31 17.26 3.88
N GLU A 326 -5.03 16.23 3.48
CA GLU A 326 -6.48 16.16 3.67
C GLU A 326 -6.79 15.65 5.07
N ASP A 327 -7.55 16.45 5.81
CA ASP A 327 -7.94 16.10 7.17
C ASP A 327 -8.99 14.99 7.18
N LEU A 328 -8.76 13.94 7.98
CA LEU A 328 -9.66 12.79 8.05
C LEU A 328 -11.06 13.17 8.52
N ARG A 329 -11.23 14.25 9.29
CA ARG A 329 -12.55 14.74 9.74
C ARG A 329 -13.49 15.04 8.58
N TRP A 330 -12.94 15.62 7.53
CA TRP A 330 -13.68 16.11 6.36
C TRP A 330 -13.50 15.20 5.14
N PHE A 331 -12.77 14.09 5.30
CA PHE A 331 -12.51 13.14 4.23
C PHE A 331 -13.58 12.06 4.12
N LEU A 332 -14.22 11.71 5.23
CA LEU A 332 -15.15 10.57 5.30
C LEU A 332 -16.57 10.99 4.92
N ASP A 333 -17.03 10.57 3.73
CA ASP A 333 -18.33 10.96 3.18
C ASP A 333 -19.37 9.81 3.23
N ASP A 334 -18.94 8.54 3.27
CA ASP A 334 -19.81 7.34 3.40
C ASP A 334 -19.51 6.57 4.70
N ALA A 335 -19.07 7.27 5.74
CA ALA A 335 -18.81 6.65 7.03
C ALA A 335 -20.10 6.23 7.75
N ARG A 336 -20.03 5.09 8.46
CA ARG A 336 -21.16 4.51 9.20
C ARG A 336 -20.75 4.17 10.63
N LEU A 337 -21.66 4.28 11.58
CA LEU A 337 -21.40 3.89 12.96
C LEU A 337 -20.99 2.41 13.05
N LEU A 338 -19.95 2.13 13.84
CA LEU A 338 -19.52 0.77 14.12
C LEU A 338 -20.60 0.04 14.93
N SER A 339 -21.02 -1.15 14.47
CA SER A 339 -22.10 -1.91 15.12
C SER A 339 -21.78 -2.32 16.56
N ALA A 340 -22.82 -2.44 17.41
CA ALA A 340 -22.69 -2.94 18.79
C ALA A 340 -21.93 -4.28 18.87
N ARG A 341 -22.22 -5.21 17.94
CA ARG A 341 -21.55 -6.52 17.87
C ARG A 341 -20.05 -6.39 17.63
N ALA A 342 -19.64 -5.51 16.72
CA ALA A 342 -18.24 -5.28 16.40
C ALA A 342 -17.51 -4.62 17.57
N THR A 343 -18.10 -3.59 18.16
CA THR A 343 -17.60 -2.87 19.34
C THR A 343 -17.41 -3.80 20.54
N ALA A 344 -18.44 -4.59 20.89
CA ALA A 344 -18.35 -5.59 21.96
C ALA A 344 -17.29 -6.67 21.66
N GLY A 345 -17.15 -7.07 20.39
CA GLY A 345 -16.11 -7.99 19.95
C GLY A 345 -14.70 -7.44 20.19
N PHE A 346 -14.48 -6.17 19.89
CA PHE A 346 -13.21 -5.49 20.16
C PHE A 346 -12.91 -5.43 21.66
N LEU A 347 -13.85 -4.92 22.47
CA LEU A 347 -13.68 -4.80 23.93
C LEU A 347 -13.35 -6.14 24.60
N ARG A 348 -14.00 -7.24 24.17
CA ARG A 348 -13.67 -8.59 24.66
C ARG A 348 -12.24 -9.02 24.35
N ARG A 349 -11.71 -8.65 23.17
CA ARG A 349 -10.32 -8.94 22.79
C ARG A 349 -9.34 -8.05 23.57
N ALA A 350 -9.63 -6.76 23.65
CA ALA A 350 -8.83 -5.78 24.39
C ALA A 350 -8.63 -6.21 25.85
N ALA A 351 -9.71 -6.63 26.53
CA ALA A 351 -9.66 -7.08 27.92
C ALA A 351 -8.87 -8.39 28.15
N ARG A 352 -8.62 -9.19 27.09
CA ARG A 352 -7.80 -10.42 27.15
C ARG A 352 -6.35 -10.17 26.73
N GLY A 353 -6.08 -9.04 26.10
CA GLY A 353 -4.77 -8.67 25.61
C GLY A 353 -3.92 -7.97 26.66
N THR A 354 -2.63 -7.80 26.35
CA THR A 354 -1.69 -7.00 27.14
C THR A 354 -1.38 -5.65 26.48
N LEU A 355 -2.14 -5.32 25.43
CA LEU A 355 -1.95 -4.11 24.65
C LEU A 355 -2.31 -2.89 25.50
N ARG A 356 -1.43 -1.88 25.52
CA ARG A 356 -1.75 -0.56 26.08
C ARG A 356 -2.52 0.25 25.05
N PHE A 357 -3.57 0.93 25.50
CA PHE A 357 -4.42 1.78 24.68
C PHE A 357 -4.16 3.26 24.99
N PRO A 358 -4.42 4.17 24.03
CA PRO A 358 -4.42 5.60 24.31
C PRO A 358 -5.37 5.95 25.47
N PRO A 359 -5.05 6.98 26.28
CA PRO A 359 -5.96 7.47 27.32
C PRO A 359 -7.37 7.75 26.75
N GLY A 360 -8.42 7.47 27.54
CA GLY A 360 -9.81 7.70 27.15
C GLY A 360 -10.38 6.77 26.06
N PHE A 361 -9.54 6.16 25.21
CA PHE A 361 -10.00 5.37 24.07
C PHE A 361 -10.91 4.19 24.44
N LEU A 362 -10.61 3.44 25.51
CA LEU A 362 -11.48 2.33 25.94
C LEU A 362 -12.82 2.84 26.49
N THR A 363 -12.81 3.99 27.18
CA THR A 363 -14.03 4.65 27.65
C THR A 363 -14.90 5.10 26.48
N ASP A 364 -14.30 5.67 25.42
CA ASP A 364 -15.02 6.01 24.19
C ASP A 364 -15.65 4.77 23.54
N MET A 365 -14.92 3.65 23.48
CA MET A 365 -15.46 2.38 22.96
C MET A 365 -16.63 1.84 23.79
N GLU A 366 -16.57 1.96 25.12
CA GLU A 366 -17.67 1.55 26.02
C GLU A 366 -18.88 2.46 25.88
N ASN A 367 -18.68 3.78 25.84
CA ASN A 367 -19.72 4.77 25.60
C ASN A 367 -20.38 4.56 24.24
N HIS A 368 -19.60 4.27 23.20
CA HIS A 368 -20.11 3.94 21.87
C HIS A 368 -20.93 2.65 21.89
N LEU A 369 -20.52 1.61 22.64
CA LEU A 369 -21.30 0.38 22.78
C LEU A 369 -22.69 0.67 23.38
N ILE A 370 -22.75 1.50 24.42
CA ILE A 370 -24.00 1.93 25.06
C ILE A 370 -24.88 2.70 24.07
N ARG A 371 -24.31 3.67 23.33
CA ARG A 371 -25.03 4.43 22.29
C ARG A 371 -25.67 3.51 21.23
N MET A 372 -24.99 2.41 20.90
CA MET A 372 -25.49 1.42 19.93
C MET A 372 -26.48 0.39 20.53
N GLY A 373 -26.94 0.58 21.77
CA GLY A 373 -27.89 -0.32 22.45
C GLY A 373 -27.26 -1.61 22.99
N GLY A 374 -25.92 -1.67 23.10
CA GLY A 374 -25.23 -2.79 23.71
C GLY A 374 -25.12 -2.64 25.23
N LEU A 375 -25.18 -3.76 25.95
CA LEU A 375 -24.94 -3.77 27.40
C LEU A 375 -23.43 -3.80 27.68
N PRO A 376 -22.88 -2.86 28.47
CA PRO A 376 -21.50 -2.95 28.95
C PRO A 376 -21.34 -4.15 29.89
N ARG A 377 -20.10 -4.62 30.10
CA ARG A 377 -19.86 -5.69 31.09
C ARG A 377 -20.27 -5.21 32.48
N GLU A 378 -21.01 -6.04 33.21
CA GLU A 378 -21.18 -5.88 34.65
C GLU A 378 -19.79 -5.78 35.31
N GLY A 379 -19.51 -4.66 35.97
CA GLY A 379 -18.26 -4.42 36.69
C GLY A 379 -17.39 -3.24 36.22
N ALA A 380 -17.73 -2.55 35.12
CA ALA A 380 -17.11 -1.25 34.81
C ALA A 380 -17.84 -0.15 35.58
N SER A 381 -17.31 0.25 36.74
CA SER A 381 -17.80 1.41 37.49
C SER A 381 -17.58 2.68 36.65
N VAL A 382 -18.65 3.21 36.08
CA VAL A 382 -18.68 4.59 35.58
C VAL A 382 -18.72 5.49 36.81
N PRO A 383 -17.74 6.38 37.07
CA PRO A 383 -17.91 7.38 38.10
C PRO A 383 -19.00 8.34 37.62
N TYR A 384 -20.18 8.19 38.19
CA TYR A 384 -21.27 9.13 38.07
C TYR A 384 -20.79 10.45 38.70
N VAL A 385 -20.37 11.43 37.89
CA VAL A 385 -20.22 12.79 38.39
C VAL A 385 -21.62 13.35 38.53
N SER A 386 -22.18 13.19 39.73
CA SER A 386 -23.37 13.90 40.17
C SER A 386 -23.09 15.39 40.08
N ALA A 387 -23.70 16.06 39.11
CA ALA A 387 -23.92 17.50 39.19
C ALA A 387 -24.85 17.76 40.38
N ALA A 388 -24.31 18.37 41.43
CA ALA A 388 -25.09 18.94 42.51
C ALA A 388 -24.82 20.45 42.53
N VAL A 389 -25.87 21.18 42.16
CA VAL A 389 -26.27 22.58 42.45
C VAL A 389 -25.21 23.67 42.37
#